data_AF-A0A0N4XIR8-F1
#
_entry.id   AF-A0A0N4XIR8-F1
#
_cell.length_a   1.000
_cell.length_b   1.000
_cell.length_c   1.000
_cell.angle_alpha   90.00
_cell.angle_beta   90.00
_cell.angle_gamma   90.00
#
_symmetry.space_group_name_H-M   'P 1'
#
loop_
_entity.id
_entity.type
_entity.pdbx_description
1 polymer ?
#
loop_
_entity_poly.entity_id
_entity_poly.type
_entity_poly.pdbx_seq_one_letter_code
_entity_poly.pdbx_strand_id
1 'polypeptide(L)'
;MCLHFQIPNAFALVRPPGHHAGRSSACGFCIFNNSAQAAEAAFNFGADRILIVDLDVHHGNGTQEIFYEDKRVLYFSIHRYEAGKYWPHLRESNFDHIGEFEGKGYNVNVPLNDIGCGDADYMAIFWNVLYPVASQFNPDLVVVSAGFDCCTGDPLGDMRLSPDAYSHMVYHISALARGKVLIVLEGGYNHSVTAMCVQRCVRVLRGYKPFPLDVMECPKRSTVESCLNCISALKPFWTCFDFYNINGPFMDVEWDM
;
A
#
# COMPACT_ATOMS: atom_id res chain seq x y z
N MET A 1 0.94 18.78 12.06
CA MET A 1 1.65 18.17 13.20
C MET A 1 2.99 17.55 12.80
N CYS A 2 3.05 16.63 11.81
CA CYS A 2 4.32 16.00 11.38
C CYS A 2 5.22 16.86 10.48
N LEU A 3 4.65 17.69 9.60
CA LEU A 3 5.44 18.46 8.62
C LEU A 3 6.35 19.54 9.23
N HIS A 4 5.91 20.15 10.34
CA HIS A 4 6.68 21.15 11.10
C HIS A 4 7.57 20.55 12.21
N PHE A 5 7.83 19.24 12.18
CA PHE A 5 8.72 18.53 13.12
C PHE A 5 8.34 18.61 14.62
N GLN A 6 7.09 18.92 14.95
CA GLN A 6 6.66 18.87 16.35
C GLN A 6 6.58 17.43 16.86
N ILE A 7 6.16 16.49 16.01
CA ILE A 7 6.16 15.04 16.28
C ILE A 7 6.55 14.34 14.96
N PRO A 8 7.51 13.40 14.95
CA PRO A 8 7.98 12.79 13.72
C PRO A 8 6.92 11.92 13.05
N ASN A 9 6.08 11.23 13.82
CA ASN A 9 5.09 10.30 13.30
C ASN A 9 3.86 10.19 14.21
N ALA A 10 2.77 9.64 13.68
CA ALA A 10 1.52 9.47 14.42
C ALA A 10 0.71 8.27 13.93
N PHE A 11 -0.15 7.75 14.81
CA PHE A 11 -1.19 6.77 14.47
C PHE A 11 -2.55 7.36 14.84
N ALA A 12 -3.43 7.51 13.86
CA ALA A 12 -4.82 7.92 14.04
C ALA A 12 -5.73 6.67 14.12
N LEU A 13 -6.22 6.35 15.32
CA LEU A 13 -7.20 5.29 15.54
C LEU A 13 -8.61 5.87 15.29
N VAL A 14 -9.05 5.80 14.04
CA VAL A 14 -10.29 6.44 13.59
C VAL A 14 -11.30 5.43 13.09
N ARG A 15 -12.58 5.76 13.24
CA ARG A 15 -13.72 5.15 12.54
C ARG A 15 -14.74 6.27 12.26
N PRO A 16 -15.44 6.29 11.11
CA PRO A 16 -15.38 5.32 10.00
C PRO A 16 -14.02 5.32 9.25
N PRO A 17 -13.70 4.25 8.49
CA PRO A 17 -12.57 4.23 7.54
C PRO A 17 -12.79 5.24 6.40
N GLY A 18 -11.82 5.38 5.50
CA GLY A 18 -11.82 6.41 4.46
C GLY A 18 -11.44 5.97 3.04
N HIS A 19 -10.60 4.96 2.83
CA HIS A 19 -9.92 4.75 1.54
C HIS A 19 -10.83 4.44 0.33
N HIS A 20 -12.09 4.04 0.54
CA HIS A 20 -13.09 3.83 -0.51
C HIS A 20 -13.93 5.06 -0.86
N ALA A 21 -13.94 6.09 -0.02
CA ALA A 21 -14.74 7.29 -0.30
C ALA A 21 -14.11 8.07 -1.47
N GLY A 22 -14.90 8.28 -2.53
CA GLY A 22 -14.51 9.06 -3.70
C GLY A 22 -14.81 10.55 -3.52
N ARG A 23 -14.70 11.34 -4.59
CA ARG A 23 -14.92 12.80 -4.52
C ARG A 23 -16.36 13.17 -4.12
N SER A 24 -17.32 12.35 -4.55
CA SER A 24 -18.76 12.62 -4.42
C SER A 24 -19.55 11.39 -3.99
N SER A 25 -18.89 10.39 -3.40
CA SER A 25 -19.51 9.09 -3.05
C SER A 25 -18.95 8.50 -1.76
N ALA A 26 -19.85 7.99 -0.92
CA ALA A 26 -19.51 7.08 0.17
C ALA A 26 -19.55 5.63 -0.34
N CYS A 27 -18.61 4.79 0.09
CA CYS A 27 -18.49 3.40 -0.34
C CYS A 27 -17.71 2.58 0.71
N GLY A 28 -17.91 1.27 0.80
CA GLY A 28 -17.06 0.38 1.60
C GLY A 28 -16.89 0.83 3.06
N PHE A 29 -17.98 1.17 3.75
CA PHE A 29 -17.99 1.73 5.13
C PHE A 29 -17.34 3.12 5.28
N CYS A 30 -16.84 3.71 4.21
CA CYS A 30 -16.16 5.00 4.19
C CYS A 30 -17.12 6.13 3.83
N ILE A 31 -17.09 7.23 4.61
CA ILE A 31 -17.90 8.44 4.35
C ILE A 31 -17.03 9.56 3.77
N PHE A 32 -15.85 9.78 4.35
CA PHE A 32 -14.86 10.75 3.88
C PHE A 32 -13.51 10.06 3.76
N ASN A 33 -12.70 10.47 2.76
CA ASN A 33 -11.40 9.86 2.54
C ASN A 33 -10.33 10.46 3.45
N ASN A 34 -10.08 9.82 4.58
CA ASN A 34 -9.15 10.29 5.62
C ASN A 34 -7.73 10.52 5.09
N SER A 35 -7.20 9.58 4.30
CA SER A 35 -5.84 9.68 3.74
C SER A 35 -5.73 10.80 2.70
N ALA A 36 -6.77 11.00 1.87
CA ALA A 36 -6.81 12.14 0.95
C ALA A 36 -6.90 13.48 1.68
N GLN A 37 -7.71 13.57 2.75
CA GLN A 37 -7.77 14.78 3.57
C GLN A 37 -6.43 15.08 4.27
N ALA A 38 -5.72 14.05 4.72
CA ALA A 38 -4.38 14.20 5.28
C ALA A 38 -3.38 14.72 4.23
N ALA A 39 -3.47 14.24 2.99
CA ALA A 39 -2.64 14.71 1.89
C ALA A 39 -2.92 16.19 1.54
N GLU A 40 -4.19 16.57 1.40
CA GLU A 40 -4.59 17.96 1.16
C GLU A 40 -4.14 18.91 2.28
N ALA A 41 -4.31 18.49 3.54
CA ALA A 41 -3.81 19.25 4.68
C ALA A 41 -2.27 19.41 4.61
N ALA A 42 -1.56 18.35 4.22
CA ALA A 42 -0.12 18.37 4.10
C ALA A 42 0.39 19.33 3.00
N PHE A 43 -0.28 19.41 1.86
CA PHE A 43 0.00 20.42 0.83
C PHE A 43 -0.16 21.85 1.37
N ASN A 44 -1.23 22.11 2.14
CA ASN A 44 -1.45 23.40 2.79
C ASN A 44 -0.37 23.74 3.84
N PHE A 45 0.40 22.75 4.31
CA PHE A 45 1.54 22.91 5.20
C PHE A 45 2.90 22.78 4.48
N GLY A 46 2.94 22.88 3.15
CA GLY A 46 4.16 23.00 2.36
C GLY A 46 4.85 21.68 2.01
N ALA A 47 4.14 20.55 2.05
CA ALA A 47 4.61 19.33 1.38
C ALA A 47 4.47 19.49 -0.15
N ASP A 48 5.39 18.93 -0.93
CA ASP A 48 5.30 18.90 -2.40
C ASP A 48 4.97 17.50 -2.93
N ARG A 49 5.45 16.46 -2.23
CA ARG A 49 5.29 15.04 -2.62
C ARG A 49 4.78 14.21 -1.45
N ILE A 50 3.69 13.49 -1.66
CA ILE A 50 3.05 12.65 -0.64
C ILE A 50 2.95 11.22 -1.16
N LEU A 51 3.43 10.26 -0.37
CA LEU A 51 3.24 8.85 -0.65
C LEU A 51 2.08 8.35 0.19
N ILE A 52 1.07 7.75 -0.44
CA ILE A 52 0.02 7.00 0.24
C ILE A 52 0.27 5.51 0.01
N VAL A 53 0.51 4.77 1.09
CA VAL A 53 0.65 3.31 1.07
C VAL A 53 -0.59 2.68 1.68
N ASP A 54 -1.36 1.98 0.87
CA ASP A 54 -2.54 1.24 1.28
C ASP A 54 -2.22 -0.24 1.51
N LEU A 55 -2.34 -0.66 2.76
CA LEU A 55 -2.05 -2.01 3.25
C LEU A 55 -3.33 -2.73 3.73
N ASP A 56 -4.51 -2.15 3.50
CA ASP A 56 -5.79 -2.83 3.63
C ASP A 56 -5.94 -3.91 2.56
N VAL A 57 -6.68 -4.98 2.84
CA VAL A 57 -6.87 -6.09 1.89
C VAL A 57 -7.68 -5.66 0.67
N HIS A 58 -8.45 -4.58 0.77
CA HIS A 58 -9.25 -4.05 -0.31
C HIS A 58 -8.54 -2.91 -1.04
N HIS A 59 -8.81 -2.78 -2.34
CA HIS A 59 -8.31 -1.64 -3.10
C HIS A 59 -9.00 -0.35 -2.64
N GLY A 60 -8.22 0.64 -2.17
CA GLY A 60 -8.69 1.99 -1.86
C GLY A 60 -9.07 2.80 -3.12
N ASN A 61 -10.09 2.32 -3.85
CA ASN A 61 -10.53 2.87 -5.14
C ASN A 61 -10.87 4.37 -5.08
N GLY A 62 -11.38 4.85 -3.94
CA GLY A 62 -11.66 6.28 -3.75
C GLY A 62 -10.38 7.11 -3.69
N THR A 63 -9.35 6.60 -3.00
CA THR A 63 -8.03 7.25 -2.96
C THR A 63 -7.39 7.29 -4.35
N GLN A 64 -7.46 6.18 -5.10
CA GLN A 64 -7.02 6.14 -6.49
C GLN A 64 -7.75 7.19 -7.35
N GLU A 65 -9.10 7.24 -7.30
CA GLU A 65 -9.91 8.19 -8.06
C GLU A 65 -9.52 9.66 -7.76
N ILE A 66 -9.28 9.99 -6.49
CA ILE A 66 -8.96 11.36 -6.06
C ILE A 66 -7.60 11.83 -6.60
N PHE A 67 -6.62 10.95 -6.72
CA PHE A 67 -5.25 11.32 -7.12
C PHE A 67 -4.82 10.81 -8.49
N TYR A 68 -5.74 10.23 -9.27
CA TYR A 68 -5.41 9.52 -10.52
C TYR A 68 -4.65 10.36 -11.56
N GLU A 69 -4.83 11.68 -11.53
CA GLU A 69 -4.18 12.64 -12.44
C GLU A 69 -3.10 13.51 -11.76
N ASP A 70 -2.81 13.29 -10.47
CA ASP A 70 -1.95 14.18 -9.66
C ASP A 70 -0.60 13.53 -9.29
N LYS A 71 0.46 13.91 -10.01
CA LYS A 71 1.83 13.46 -9.74
C LYS A 71 2.42 13.87 -8.39
N ARG A 72 1.78 14.79 -7.66
CA ARG A 72 2.22 15.16 -6.31
C ARG A 72 1.91 14.06 -5.30
N VAL A 73 1.01 13.12 -5.64
CA VAL A 73 0.68 11.97 -4.81
C VAL A 73 1.05 10.68 -5.53
N LEU A 74 1.94 9.89 -4.93
CA LEU A 74 2.16 8.50 -5.33
C LEU A 74 1.21 7.63 -4.49
N TYR A 75 0.21 7.02 -5.12
CA TYR A 75 -0.66 6.04 -4.47
C TYR A 75 -0.17 4.62 -4.76
N PHE A 76 -0.02 3.82 -3.71
CA PHE A 76 0.41 2.44 -3.81
C PHE A 76 -0.54 1.55 -3.00
N SER A 77 -1.10 0.50 -3.59
CA SER A 77 -2.01 -0.41 -2.91
C SER A 77 -1.66 -1.86 -3.20
N ILE A 78 -1.61 -2.68 -2.14
CA ILE A 78 -1.57 -4.14 -2.23
C ILE A 78 -2.95 -4.63 -1.80
N HIS A 79 -3.65 -5.37 -2.66
CA HIS A 79 -5.03 -5.76 -2.36
C HIS A 79 -5.38 -7.11 -2.98
N ARG A 80 -6.30 -7.84 -2.34
CA ARG A 80 -6.92 -9.03 -2.91
C ARG A 80 -7.73 -8.65 -4.15
N TYR A 81 -7.49 -9.35 -5.24
CA TYR A 81 -8.10 -9.04 -6.53
C TYR A 81 -8.76 -10.27 -7.16
N GLU A 82 -8.09 -11.43 -7.16
CA GLU A 82 -8.57 -12.68 -7.78
C GLU A 82 -9.12 -12.47 -9.20
N ALA A 83 -8.35 -11.76 -10.03
CA ALA A 83 -8.74 -11.34 -11.38
C ALA A 83 -10.08 -10.57 -11.43
N GLY A 84 -10.33 -9.70 -10.46
CA GLY A 84 -11.54 -8.88 -10.33
C GLY A 84 -12.73 -9.59 -9.68
N LYS A 85 -12.56 -10.83 -9.21
CA LYS A 85 -13.62 -11.56 -8.51
C LYS A 85 -13.82 -11.09 -7.08
N TYR A 86 -12.80 -10.51 -6.45
CA TYR A 86 -12.92 -9.98 -5.10
C TYR A 86 -13.44 -8.53 -5.11
N TRP A 87 -14.19 -8.16 -4.07
CA TRP A 87 -14.75 -6.81 -3.95
C TRP A 87 -13.59 -5.78 -3.89
N PRO A 88 -13.67 -4.63 -4.60
CA PRO A 88 -14.85 -4.01 -5.21
C PRO A 88 -15.19 -4.43 -6.65
N HIS A 89 -14.56 -5.47 -7.21
CA HIS A 89 -14.81 -5.99 -8.56
C HIS A 89 -14.50 -5.01 -9.70
N LEU A 90 -13.50 -4.16 -9.52
CA LEU A 90 -13.16 -3.10 -10.47
C LEU A 90 -11.98 -3.50 -11.35
N ARG A 91 -12.15 -3.36 -12.67
CA ARG A 91 -11.06 -3.53 -13.65
C ARG A 91 -9.90 -2.57 -13.35
N GLU A 92 -10.25 -1.36 -12.93
CA GLU A 92 -9.32 -0.28 -12.57
C GLU A 92 -8.49 -0.54 -11.31
N SER A 93 -8.77 -1.60 -10.55
CA SER A 93 -7.89 -2.08 -9.48
C SER A 93 -6.72 -2.91 -10.00
N ASN A 94 -6.65 -3.22 -11.29
CA ASN A 94 -5.57 -4.04 -11.84
C ASN A 94 -4.27 -3.24 -12.08
N PHE A 95 -3.16 -3.95 -12.27
CA PHE A 95 -1.80 -3.37 -12.35
C PHE A 95 -1.58 -2.41 -13.54
N ASP A 96 -2.40 -2.50 -14.59
CA ASP A 96 -2.31 -1.70 -15.81
C ASP A 96 -2.91 -0.29 -15.66
N HIS A 97 -3.53 0.02 -14.53
CA HIS A 97 -4.12 1.32 -14.21
C HIS A 97 -3.13 2.17 -13.41
N ILE A 98 -2.26 2.85 -14.15
CA ILE A 98 -1.10 3.55 -13.58
C ILE A 98 -1.30 5.06 -13.43
N GLY A 99 -2.52 5.57 -13.53
CA GLY A 99 -2.82 7.00 -13.55
C GLY A 99 -2.89 7.56 -14.97
N GLU A 100 -3.35 8.81 -15.07
CA GLU A 100 -3.58 9.50 -16.33
C GLU A 100 -2.96 10.91 -16.34
N PHE A 101 -2.83 11.47 -17.55
CA PHE A 101 -2.25 12.79 -17.78
C PHE A 101 -0.91 12.97 -17.05
N GLU A 102 -0.80 14.00 -16.22
CA GLU A 102 0.40 14.29 -15.43
C GLU A 102 0.64 13.24 -14.33
N GLY A 103 -0.42 12.58 -13.82
CA GLY A 103 -0.35 11.53 -12.80
C GLY A 103 0.00 10.15 -13.33
N LYS A 104 0.22 9.99 -14.64
CA LYS A 104 0.63 8.70 -15.21
C LYS A 104 1.96 8.22 -14.64
N GLY A 105 1.97 7.00 -14.12
CA GLY A 105 3.07 6.40 -13.36
C GLY A 105 2.98 6.60 -11.84
N TYR A 106 2.05 7.42 -11.33
CA TYR A 106 1.93 7.74 -9.90
C TYR A 106 0.78 6.99 -9.19
N ASN A 107 0.14 6.05 -9.89
CA ASN A 107 -0.77 5.07 -9.29
C ASN A 107 -0.18 3.66 -9.44
N VAL A 108 -0.07 2.92 -8.36
CA VAL A 108 0.52 1.57 -8.35
C VAL A 108 -0.43 0.60 -7.66
N ASN A 109 -1.01 -0.29 -8.45
CA ASN A 109 -1.86 -1.37 -7.98
C ASN A 109 -1.10 -2.69 -8.03
N VAL A 110 -0.95 -3.37 -6.90
CA VAL A 110 -0.40 -4.73 -6.82
C VAL A 110 -1.53 -5.71 -6.49
N PRO A 111 -2.20 -6.28 -7.50
CA PRO A 111 -3.31 -7.20 -7.30
C PRO A 111 -2.82 -8.56 -6.83
N LEU A 112 -3.32 -9.06 -5.70
CA LEU A 112 -3.11 -10.43 -5.25
C LEU A 112 -4.16 -11.34 -5.89
N ASN A 113 -3.73 -12.21 -6.79
CA ASN A 113 -4.61 -13.10 -7.56
C ASN A 113 -4.84 -14.47 -6.92
N ASP A 114 -4.18 -14.75 -5.79
CA ASP A 114 -4.43 -15.91 -4.95
C ASP A 114 -4.77 -15.46 -3.52
N ILE A 115 -5.54 -16.28 -2.81
CA ILE A 115 -5.71 -16.18 -1.36
C ILE A 115 -4.51 -16.76 -0.61
N GLY A 116 -4.44 -16.46 0.68
CA GLY A 116 -3.44 -16.98 1.59
C GLY A 116 -2.03 -16.45 1.34
N CYS A 117 -1.89 -15.29 0.67
CA CYS A 117 -0.63 -14.58 0.62
C CYS A 117 -0.18 -14.21 2.03
N GLY A 118 1.06 -14.51 2.38
CA GLY A 118 1.64 -14.32 3.70
C GLY A 118 2.88 -13.43 3.69
N ASP A 119 3.65 -13.48 4.76
CA ASP A 119 4.76 -12.56 5.01
C ASP A 119 5.77 -12.50 3.85
N ALA A 120 6.10 -13.64 3.24
CA ALA A 120 7.02 -13.72 2.10
C ALA A 120 6.49 -12.93 0.88
N ASP A 121 5.19 -12.99 0.62
CA ASP A 121 4.53 -12.32 -0.51
C ASP A 121 4.57 -10.80 -0.33
N TYR A 122 4.14 -10.32 0.83
CA TYR A 122 4.12 -8.90 1.14
C TYR A 122 5.53 -8.32 1.21
N MET A 123 6.51 -9.04 1.77
CA MET A 123 7.91 -8.60 1.76
C MET A 123 8.49 -8.58 0.35
N ALA A 124 8.14 -9.54 -0.51
CA ALA A 124 8.58 -9.52 -1.91
C ALA A 124 8.04 -8.29 -2.66
N ILE A 125 6.75 -7.98 -2.50
CA ILE A 125 6.13 -6.78 -3.07
C ILE A 125 6.77 -5.50 -2.51
N PHE A 126 6.99 -5.47 -1.19
CA PHE A 126 7.61 -4.35 -0.51
C PHE A 126 8.98 -4.03 -1.09
N TRP A 127 9.86 -5.02 -1.19
CA TRP A 127 11.25 -4.81 -1.59
C TRP A 127 11.44 -4.64 -3.11
N ASN A 128 10.61 -5.28 -3.93
CA ASN A 128 10.77 -5.25 -5.39
C ASN A 128 9.94 -4.16 -6.08
N VAL A 129 8.87 -3.68 -5.45
CA VAL A 129 7.98 -2.67 -6.06
C VAL A 129 7.88 -1.41 -5.20
N LEU A 130 7.36 -1.52 -3.98
CA LEU A 130 7.05 -0.34 -3.13
C LEU A 130 8.30 0.46 -2.76
N TYR A 131 9.29 -0.17 -2.13
CA TYR A 131 10.44 0.54 -1.58
C TYR A 131 11.30 1.20 -2.67
N PRO A 132 11.58 0.56 -3.82
CA PRO A 132 12.27 1.22 -4.94
C PRO A 132 11.54 2.45 -5.45
N VAL A 133 10.24 2.34 -5.76
CA VAL A 133 9.46 3.47 -6.29
C VAL A 133 9.32 4.59 -5.27
N ALA A 134 9.06 4.25 -4.00
CA ALA A 134 8.96 5.21 -2.91
C ALA A 134 10.29 5.95 -2.64
N SER A 135 11.42 5.23 -2.71
CA SER A 135 12.75 5.82 -2.54
C SER A 135 13.09 6.79 -3.67
N GLN A 136 12.78 6.42 -4.92
CA GLN A 136 12.97 7.30 -6.06
C GLN A 136 12.03 8.52 -6.02
N PHE A 137 10.78 8.33 -5.61
CA PHE A 137 9.80 9.40 -5.46
C PHE A 137 10.20 10.41 -4.36
N ASN A 138 10.92 9.94 -3.33
CA ASN A 138 11.45 10.75 -2.23
C ASN A 138 10.37 11.66 -1.59
N PRO A 139 9.35 11.08 -0.95
CA PRO A 139 8.21 11.83 -0.41
C PRO A 139 8.59 12.75 0.75
N ASP A 140 7.84 13.82 0.94
CA ASP A 140 7.95 14.72 2.09
C ASP A 140 7.10 14.25 3.29
N LEU A 141 6.09 13.41 3.03
CA LEU A 141 5.23 12.73 3.99
C LEU A 141 4.81 11.37 3.44
N VAL A 142 4.78 10.35 4.31
CA VAL A 142 4.10 9.08 4.02
C VAL A 142 2.82 8.98 4.84
N VAL A 143 1.70 8.70 4.19
CA VAL A 143 0.43 8.33 4.81
C VAL A 143 0.22 6.83 4.58
N VAL A 144 -0.03 6.08 5.64
CA VAL A 144 -0.33 4.65 5.56
C VAL A 144 -1.81 4.45 5.84
N SER A 145 -2.58 4.07 4.82
CA SER A 145 -3.92 3.52 4.99
C SER A 145 -3.77 2.10 5.54
N ALA A 146 -3.95 1.95 6.86
CA ALA A 146 -3.66 0.73 7.59
C ALA A 146 -4.94 -0.03 7.91
N GLY A 147 -5.40 -0.82 6.95
CA GLY A 147 -6.31 -1.94 7.20
C GLY A 147 -5.52 -3.14 7.70
N PHE A 148 -6.09 -3.89 8.64
CA PHE A 148 -5.47 -5.10 9.21
C PHE A 148 -6.24 -6.38 8.87
N ASP A 149 -7.05 -6.33 7.83
CA ASP A 149 -7.84 -7.44 7.30
C ASP A 149 -7.06 -8.38 6.37
N CYS A 150 -5.80 -8.07 6.05
CA CYS A 150 -4.88 -9.05 5.45
C CYS A 150 -4.39 -10.11 6.45
N CYS A 151 -4.68 -9.96 7.74
CA CYS A 151 -4.14 -10.88 8.73
C CYS A 151 -4.85 -12.22 8.80
N THR A 152 -4.08 -13.26 9.16
CA THR A 152 -4.64 -14.59 9.44
C THR A 152 -5.78 -14.51 10.45
N GLY A 153 -6.94 -15.04 10.08
CA GLY A 153 -8.13 -15.08 10.93
C GLY A 153 -9.03 -13.85 10.85
N ASP A 154 -8.71 -12.88 9.99
CA ASP A 154 -9.70 -11.90 9.57
C ASP A 154 -10.83 -12.59 8.76
N PRO A 155 -12.11 -12.25 8.99
CA PRO A 155 -13.23 -12.92 8.34
C PRO A 155 -13.44 -12.54 6.87
N LEU A 156 -12.79 -11.48 6.35
CA LEU A 156 -13.01 -11.01 4.98
C LEU A 156 -11.80 -11.23 4.06
N GLY A 157 -10.57 -11.06 4.57
CA GLY A 157 -9.39 -10.99 3.70
C GLY A 157 -8.89 -12.32 3.13
N ASP A 158 -9.06 -13.45 3.83
CA ASP A 158 -8.47 -14.77 3.49
C ASP A 158 -6.96 -14.75 3.19
N MET A 159 -6.23 -13.82 3.81
CA MET A 159 -4.78 -13.71 3.70
C MET A 159 -4.10 -14.27 4.97
N ARG A 160 -2.77 -14.39 4.93
CA ARG A 160 -1.97 -14.96 6.03
C ARG A 160 -0.89 -14.00 6.52
N LEU A 161 -1.10 -12.69 6.40
CA LEU A 161 -0.11 -11.71 6.82
C LEU A 161 -0.03 -11.68 8.35
N SER A 162 1.18 -11.74 8.90
CA SER A 162 1.38 -11.65 10.34
C SER A 162 1.34 -10.17 10.80
N PRO A 163 0.92 -9.91 12.05
CA PRO A 163 1.05 -8.58 12.65
C PRO A 163 2.49 -8.07 12.70
N ASP A 164 3.47 -8.99 12.78
CA ASP A 164 4.88 -8.64 12.78
C ASP A 164 5.31 -8.14 11.39
N ALA A 165 4.82 -8.74 10.29
CA ALA A 165 5.08 -8.25 8.93
C ALA A 165 4.58 -6.82 8.68
N TYR A 166 3.40 -6.45 9.18
CA TYR A 166 2.94 -5.05 9.16
C TYR A 166 3.95 -4.11 9.80
N SER A 167 4.50 -4.50 10.95
CA SER A 167 5.50 -3.68 11.65
C SER A 167 6.83 -3.58 10.92
N HIS A 168 7.23 -4.62 10.17
CA HIS A 168 8.39 -4.56 9.28
C HIS A 168 8.17 -3.54 8.15
N MET A 169 7.02 -3.58 7.48
CA MET A 169 6.69 -2.60 6.43
C MET A 169 6.71 -1.17 7.00
N VAL A 170 6.05 -0.94 8.13
CA VAL A 170 6.04 0.38 8.80
C VAL A 170 7.43 0.82 9.23
N TYR A 171 8.28 -0.11 9.72
CA TYR A 171 9.64 0.19 10.15
C TYR A 171 10.49 0.69 8.99
N HIS A 172 10.41 0.02 7.84
CA HIS A 172 11.14 0.42 6.64
C HIS A 172 10.55 1.68 5.98
N ILE A 173 9.22 1.84 5.99
CA ILE A 173 8.56 3.09 5.57
C ILE A 173 9.04 4.28 6.41
N SER A 174 9.32 4.07 7.71
CA SER A 174 9.81 5.12 8.61
C SER A 174 11.22 5.63 8.25
N ALA A 175 11.96 4.96 7.35
CA ALA A 175 13.20 5.48 6.79
C ALA A 175 12.97 6.53 5.69
N LEU A 176 11.78 6.54 5.08
CA LEU A 176 11.36 7.52 4.08
C LEU A 176 10.91 8.82 4.76
N ALA A 177 10.82 9.91 3.99
CA ALA A 177 10.30 11.21 4.45
C ALA A 177 10.93 11.72 5.76
N ARG A 178 12.17 11.29 6.09
CA ARG A 178 12.85 11.58 7.36
C ARG A 178 12.02 11.16 8.58
N GLY A 179 11.30 10.05 8.48
CA GLY A 179 10.43 9.53 9.53
C GLY A 179 9.06 10.20 9.63
N LYS A 180 8.73 11.14 8.73
CA LYS A 180 7.39 11.77 8.65
C LYS A 180 6.36 10.76 8.14
N VAL A 181 5.75 10.04 9.08
CA VAL A 181 4.77 8.99 8.82
C VAL A 181 3.48 9.25 9.58
N LEU A 182 2.36 9.23 8.89
CA LEU A 182 1.02 9.20 9.49
C LEU A 182 0.37 7.85 9.15
N ILE A 183 0.03 7.07 10.16
CA ILE A 183 -0.78 5.86 9.98
C ILE A 183 -2.24 6.20 10.30
N VAL A 184 -3.16 5.80 9.43
CA VAL A 184 -4.61 5.99 9.60
C VAL A 184 -5.26 4.62 9.58
N LEU A 185 -6.06 4.30 10.60
CA LEU A 185 -6.79 3.03 10.65
C LEU A 185 -7.86 2.96 9.55
N GLU A 186 -7.89 1.86 8.80
CA GLU A 186 -8.92 1.51 7.81
C GLU A 186 -9.72 0.27 8.27
N GLY A 187 -9.66 -0.85 7.54
CA GLY A 187 -10.30 -2.12 7.86
C GLY A 187 -9.58 -2.98 8.92
N GLY A 188 -10.00 -4.24 9.03
CA GLY A 188 -9.55 -5.18 10.06
C GLY A 188 -10.67 -5.54 11.04
N TYR A 189 -11.25 -6.72 10.85
CA TYR A 189 -12.52 -7.14 11.44
C TYR A 189 -12.36 -8.28 12.46
N ASN A 190 -11.16 -8.86 12.57
CA ASN A 190 -10.77 -9.61 13.76
C ASN A 190 -10.14 -8.67 14.81
N HIS A 191 -10.94 -8.22 15.78
CA HIS A 191 -10.51 -7.23 16.77
C HIS A 191 -9.23 -7.60 17.54
N SER A 192 -9.05 -8.88 17.88
CA SER A 192 -7.87 -9.34 18.63
C SER A 192 -6.60 -9.19 17.80
N VAL A 193 -6.67 -9.55 16.52
CA VAL A 193 -5.55 -9.45 15.60
C VAL A 193 -5.29 -7.99 15.20
N THR A 194 -6.34 -7.22 14.91
CA THR A 194 -6.26 -5.78 14.65
C THR A 194 -5.57 -5.04 15.80
N ALA A 195 -5.95 -5.32 17.06
CA ALA A 195 -5.30 -4.71 18.22
C ALA A 195 -3.81 -5.07 18.33
N MET A 196 -3.44 -6.31 17.96
CA MET A 196 -2.05 -6.74 17.89
C MET A 196 -1.29 -5.96 16.81
N CYS A 197 -1.82 -5.83 15.60
CA CYS A 197 -1.19 -5.05 14.53
C CYS A 197 -0.99 -3.58 14.91
N VAL A 198 -2.01 -2.93 15.48
CA VAL A 198 -1.90 -1.56 16.02
C VAL A 198 -0.76 -1.48 17.03
N GLN A 199 -0.70 -2.41 17.98
CA GLN A 199 0.36 -2.45 18.98
C GLN A 199 1.75 -2.59 18.35
N ARG A 200 1.91 -3.43 17.32
CA ARG A 200 3.17 -3.63 16.60
C ARG A 200 3.60 -2.39 15.82
N CYS A 201 2.68 -1.73 15.13
CA CYS A 201 2.93 -0.48 14.41
C CYS A 201 3.31 0.65 15.39
N VAL A 202 2.56 0.84 16.48
CA VAL A 202 2.86 1.88 17.49
C VAL A 202 4.21 1.63 18.14
N ARG A 203 4.58 0.37 18.40
CA ARG A 203 5.92 0.01 18.90
C ARG A 203 7.02 0.51 17.96
N VAL A 204 6.87 0.32 16.66
CA VAL A 204 7.82 0.81 15.66
C VAL A 204 7.87 2.33 15.60
N LEU A 205 6.71 3.01 15.60
CA LEU A 205 6.63 4.47 15.63
C LEU A 205 7.34 5.08 16.86
N ARG A 206 7.35 4.35 17.97
CA ARG A 206 8.07 4.69 19.21
C ARG A 206 9.59 4.45 19.15
N GLY A 207 10.13 3.99 18.03
CA GLY A 207 11.56 3.77 17.80
C GLY A 207 12.07 2.39 18.21
N TYR A 208 11.19 1.45 18.55
CA TYR A 208 11.61 0.07 18.79
C TYR A 208 11.74 -0.69 17.46
N LYS A 209 12.69 -1.63 17.42
CA LYS A 209 12.79 -2.58 16.30
C LYS A 209 11.55 -3.49 16.26
N PRO A 210 11.08 -3.88 15.06
CA PRO A 210 10.05 -4.90 14.92
C PRO A 210 10.54 -6.23 15.51
N PHE A 211 9.62 -7.10 15.88
CA PHE A 211 9.99 -8.47 16.27
C PHE A 211 10.54 -9.24 15.05
N PRO A 212 11.36 -10.28 15.26
CA PRO A 212 11.85 -11.10 14.16
C PRO A 212 10.71 -11.62 13.26
N LEU A 213 10.95 -11.63 11.95
CA LEU A 213 10.05 -12.19 10.97
C LEU A 213 10.65 -13.49 10.45
N ASP A 214 10.02 -14.61 10.78
CA ASP A 214 10.47 -15.93 10.33
C ASP A 214 9.91 -16.22 8.93
N VAL A 215 10.54 -15.62 7.91
CA VAL A 215 10.17 -15.86 6.51
C VAL A 215 10.78 -17.19 6.04
N MET A 216 10.04 -18.27 6.26
CA MET A 216 10.46 -19.62 5.88
C MET A 216 9.98 -20.06 4.50
N GLU A 217 8.98 -19.37 3.93
CA GLU A 217 8.38 -19.69 2.64
C GLU A 217 8.92 -18.77 1.54
N CYS A 218 8.96 -19.27 0.30
CA CYS A 218 9.14 -18.42 -0.88
C CYS A 218 7.83 -17.68 -1.19
N PRO A 219 7.88 -16.48 -1.79
CA PRO A 219 6.67 -15.84 -2.31
C PRO A 219 6.00 -16.74 -3.34
N LYS A 220 4.67 -16.72 -3.36
CA LYS A 220 3.84 -17.41 -4.34
C LYS A 220 4.20 -16.96 -5.75
N ARG A 221 4.08 -17.88 -6.70
CA ARG A 221 4.27 -17.59 -8.13
C ARG A 221 3.35 -16.45 -8.59
N SER A 222 2.08 -16.47 -8.19
CA SER A 222 1.11 -15.41 -8.51
C SER A 222 1.53 -14.04 -7.98
N THR A 223 2.14 -13.98 -6.79
CA THR A 223 2.72 -12.74 -6.26
C THR A 223 3.92 -12.26 -7.09
N VAL A 224 4.81 -13.17 -7.48
CA VAL A 224 5.94 -12.82 -8.36
C VAL A 224 5.42 -12.27 -9.70
N GLU A 225 4.42 -12.92 -10.30
CA GLU A 225 3.78 -12.45 -11.54
C GLU A 225 3.16 -11.05 -11.36
N SER A 226 2.45 -10.80 -10.25
CA SER A 226 1.92 -9.47 -9.94
C SER A 226 3.03 -8.41 -9.82
N CYS A 227 4.14 -8.71 -9.14
CA CYS A 227 5.30 -7.81 -9.08
C CYS A 227 5.86 -7.50 -10.47
N LEU A 228 6.10 -8.52 -11.29
CA LEU A 228 6.67 -8.36 -12.63
C LEU A 228 5.75 -7.56 -13.56
N ASN A 229 4.44 -7.77 -13.45
CA ASN A 229 3.43 -6.99 -14.18
C ASN A 229 3.44 -5.51 -13.78
N CYS A 230 3.49 -5.21 -12.47
CA CYS A 230 3.61 -3.83 -11.98
C CYS A 230 4.90 -3.18 -12.47
N ILE A 231 6.04 -3.86 -12.30
CA ILE A 231 7.35 -3.39 -12.75
C ILE A 231 7.33 -3.08 -14.25
N SER A 232 6.76 -3.98 -15.06
CA SER A 232 6.67 -3.78 -16.50
C SER A 232 5.83 -2.56 -16.88
N ALA A 233 4.67 -2.37 -16.24
CA ALA A 233 3.79 -1.22 -16.48
C ALA A 233 4.44 0.12 -16.08
N LEU A 234 5.24 0.10 -15.01
CA LEU A 234 5.83 1.30 -14.40
C LEU A 234 7.24 1.62 -14.89
N LYS A 235 7.95 0.66 -15.47
CA LYS A 235 9.33 0.83 -15.95
C LYS A 235 9.55 2.08 -16.83
N PRO A 236 8.65 2.45 -17.77
CA PRO A 236 8.84 3.66 -18.56
C PRO A 236 8.86 4.97 -17.75
N PHE A 237 8.39 4.95 -16.50
CA PHE A 237 8.23 6.13 -15.64
C PHE A 237 9.22 6.14 -14.47
N TRP A 238 9.81 4.98 -14.13
CA TRP A 238 10.64 4.82 -12.93
C TRP A 238 11.94 4.07 -13.23
N THR A 239 13.05 4.82 -13.26
CA THR A 239 14.40 4.31 -13.52
C THR A 239 14.89 3.28 -12.49
N CYS A 240 14.28 3.22 -11.31
CA CYS A 240 14.56 2.17 -10.34
C CYS A 240 14.23 0.77 -10.88
N PHE A 241 13.50 0.65 -11.99
CA PHE A 241 13.19 -0.61 -12.65
C PHE A 241 14.06 -0.89 -13.89
N ASP A 242 15.06 -0.06 -14.18
CA ASP A 242 15.87 -0.20 -15.40
C ASP A 242 16.66 -1.51 -15.46
N PHE A 243 17.03 -2.08 -14.29
CA PHE A 243 17.77 -3.34 -14.21
C PHE A 243 16.93 -4.59 -14.53
N TYR A 244 15.60 -4.49 -14.54
CA TYR A 244 14.73 -5.61 -14.95
C TYR A 244 14.71 -5.74 -16.47
N ASN A 245 15.16 -6.87 -17.02
CA ASN A 245 15.11 -7.10 -18.47
C ASN A 245 13.71 -7.55 -18.93
N ILE A 246 12.70 -6.69 -18.76
CA ILE A 246 11.29 -6.95 -19.07
C ILE A 246 10.78 -5.85 -20.00
N ASN A 247 10.27 -6.23 -21.17
CA ASN A 247 9.64 -5.34 -22.13
C ASN A 247 8.20 -5.83 -22.42
N GLY A 248 7.19 -5.27 -21.75
CA GLY A 248 5.78 -5.64 -21.91
C GLY A 248 5.21 -6.51 -20.77
N PRO A 249 3.87 -6.60 -20.62
CA PRO A 249 3.24 -7.35 -19.52
C PRO A 249 3.62 -8.84 -19.58
N PHE A 250 3.82 -9.46 -18.42
CA PHE A 250 4.39 -10.81 -18.27
C PHE A 250 3.39 -11.94 -18.62
N MET A 251 2.40 -11.67 -19.49
CA MET A 251 1.25 -12.54 -19.69
C MET A 251 1.51 -13.83 -20.48
N ASP A 252 2.70 -14.06 -21.04
CA ASP A 252 2.99 -15.27 -21.84
C ASP A 252 4.45 -15.75 -21.70
N VAL A 253 4.90 -16.06 -20.48
CA VAL A 253 6.17 -16.80 -20.30
C VAL A 253 5.86 -18.19 -19.76
N GLU A 254 5.79 -19.18 -20.65
CA GLU A 254 5.93 -20.59 -20.30
C GLU A 254 7.33 -20.78 -19.71
N TRP A 255 7.40 -21.03 -18.41
CA TRP A 255 8.61 -21.51 -17.78
C TRP A 255 8.62 -23.02 -17.92
N ASP A 256 9.35 -23.53 -18.92
CA ASP A 256 9.77 -24.93 -18.93
C ASP A 256 10.54 -25.20 -17.64
N MET A 257 10.03 -26.16 -16.85
CA MET A 257 10.71 -26.71 -15.67
C MET A 257 11.92 -27.55 -16.08
#